data_AF-A0AAD1H1D7-F1
#
_entry.id   AF-A0AAD1H1D7-F1
#
_cell.length_a   1.000
_cell.length_b   1.000
_cell.length_c   1.000
_cell.angle_alpha   90.00
_cell.angle_beta   90.00
_cell.angle_gamma   90.00
#
_symmetry.space_group_name_H-M   'P 1'
#
loop_
_entity.id
_entity.type
_entity.pdbx_description
1 polymer ?
#
loop_
_entity_poly.entity_id
_entity_poly.type
_entity_poly.pdbx_seq_one_letter_code
_entity_poly.pdbx_strand_id
1 'polypeptide(L)'
;MSITEKVRNLTRRHKHRALADLLRRLNPVLRGWCNYFQHGVSKRTFDYLDHFAWWRVVTWMRKRHHGLAWGVFHRRFLPNWQIREGKTAMFRPQKVEVTRYRYRGTKINTPWTARPTDITAPVA
;
A
#
# COMPACT_ATOMS: atom_id res chain seq x y z
N MET A 1 -3.13 11.49 -12.23
CA MET A 1 -1.89 11.55 -11.44
C MET A 1 -1.46 10.14 -11.08
N SER A 2 -0.18 9.81 -11.29
CA SER A 2 0.38 8.51 -10.92
C SER A 2 0.56 8.40 -9.39
N ILE A 3 0.52 7.16 -8.86
CA ILE A 3 0.80 6.91 -7.43
C ILE A 3 2.20 7.40 -7.03
N THR A 4 3.19 7.28 -7.93
CA THR A 4 4.56 7.73 -7.68
C THR A 4 4.65 9.25 -7.59
N GLU A 5 3.86 9.99 -8.37
CA GLU A 5 3.73 11.45 -8.27
C GLU A 5 3.05 11.85 -6.96
N LYS A 6 2.03 11.12 -6.54
CA LYS A 6 1.35 11.36 -5.26
C LYS A 6 2.31 11.17 -4.09
N VAL A 7 3.07 10.08 -4.07
CA VAL A 7 4.14 9.83 -3.09
C VAL A 7 5.20 10.94 -3.17
N ARG A 8 5.66 11.31 -4.37
CA ARG A 8 6.63 12.39 -4.57
C ARG A 8 6.14 13.71 -3.97
N ASN A 9 4.87 14.04 -4.17
CA ASN A 9 4.24 15.25 -3.68
C ASN A 9 4.01 15.24 -2.17
N LEU A 10 3.79 14.08 -1.54
CA LEU A 10 3.69 13.95 -0.09
C LEU A 10 5.06 14.03 0.59
N THR A 11 6.08 13.39 0.05
CA THR A 11 7.44 13.39 0.61
C THR A 11 8.24 14.67 0.29
N ARG A 12 7.58 15.81 0.02
CA ARG A 12 8.26 17.09 -0.19
C ARG A 12 8.78 17.62 1.15
N ARG A 13 10.01 18.18 1.14
CA ARG A 13 10.78 18.57 2.34
C ARG A 13 9.97 19.39 3.35
N HIS A 14 9.22 20.40 2.87
CA HIS A 14 8.53 21.38 3.72
C HIS A 14 7.12 20.97 4.16
N LYS A 15 6.60 19.82 3.73
CA LYS A 15 5.20 19.46 4.00
C LYS A 15 4.94 18.91 5.41
N HIS A 16 5.95 18.38 6.08
CA HIS A 16 5.78 17.66 7.34
C HIS A 16 6.83 18.07 8.37
N ARG A 17 6.38 18.33 9.61
CA ARG A 17 7.25 18.70 10.73
C ARG A 17 7.82 17.49 11.45
N ALA A 18 7.15 16.34 11.47
CA ALA A 18 7.69 15.09 12.04
C ALA A 18 7.62 13.93 11.01
N LEU A 19 8.42 12.88 11.24
CA LEU A 19 8.37 11.68 10.40
C LEU A 19 7.02 10.96 10.55
N ALA A 20 6.44 10.96 11.75
CA ALA A 20 5.15 10.38 12.06
C ALA A 20 4.04 11.04 11.26
N ASP A 21 4.09 12.36 11.06
CA ASP A 21 3.11 13.07 10.24
C ASP A 21 3.21 12.71 8.76
N LEU A 22 4.45 12.56 8.27
CA LEU A 22 4.71 12.05 6.92
C LEU A 22 4.14 10.64 6.77
N LEU A 23 4.44 9.73 7.70
CA LEU A 23 3.99 8.34 7.66
C LEU A 23 2.46 8.22 7.81
N ARG A 24 1.83 9.03 8.66
CA ARG A 24 0.37 9.07 8.84
C ARG A 24 -0.35 9.46 7.54
N ARG A 25 0.23 10.32 6.72
CA ARG A 25 -0.35 10.69 5.42
C ARG A 25 0.04 9.74 4.29
N LEU A 26 1.25 9.19 4.32
CA LEU A 26 1.76 8.28 3.29
C LEU A 26 1.11 6.88 3.38
N ASN A 27 1.00 6.33 4.59
CA ASN A 27 0.54 4.96 4.81
C ASN A 27 -0.87 4.69 4.26
N PRO A 28 -1.90 5.53 4.51
CA PRO A 28 -3.24 5.31 3.96
C PRO A 28 -3.27 5.35 2.44
N VAL A 29 -2.45 6.20 1.81
CA VAL A 29 -2.38 6.31 0.34
C VAL A 29 -1.78 5.05 -0.26
N LEU A 30 -0.68 4.55 0.31
CA LEU A 30 -0.07 3.29 -0.14
C LEU A 30 -1.01 2.10 0.13
N ARG A 31 -1.63 2.04 1.31
CA ARG A 31 -2.59 1.00 1.67
C ARG A 31 -3.78 0.96 0.72
N GLY A 32 -4.42 2.10 0.48
CA GLY A 32 -5.58 2.17 -0.41
C GLY A 32 -5.23 1.77 -1.84
N TRP A 33 -4.06 2.20 -2.33
CA TRP A 33 -3.60 1.83 -3.67
C TRP A 33 -3.29 0.32 -3.76
N CYS A 34 -2.57 -0.24 -2.78
CA CYS A 34 -2.33 -1.68 -2.73
C CYS A 34 -3.62 -2.49 -2.62
N ASN A 35 -4.59 -2.05 -1.81
CA ASN A 35 -5.87 -2.73 -1.62
C ASN A 35 -6.71 -2.73 -2.92
N TYR A 36 -6.61 -1.68 -3.72
CA TYR A 36 -7.27 -1.62 -5.02
C TYR A 36 -6.63 -2.58 -6.03
N PHE A 37 -5.30 -2.61 -6.10
CA PHE A 37 -4.55 -3.43 -7.07
C PHE A 37 -4.22 -4.85 -6.58
N GLN A 38 -4.63 -5.23 -5.36
CA GLN A 38 -4.30 -6.55 -4.78
C GLN A 38 -4.86 -7.73 -5.58
N HIS A 39 -5.91 -7.52 -6.36
CA HIS A 39 -6.55 -8.56 -7.15
C HIS A 39 -5.96 -8.73 -8.56
N GLY A 40 -5.09 -7.80 -8.99
CA GLY A 40 -4.41 -7.86 -10.29
C GLY A 40 -3.04 -8.53 -10.22
N VAL A 41 -2.33 -8.64 -11.35
CA VAL A 41 -0.96 -9.19 -11.40
C VAL A 41 0.05 -8.06 -11.12
N SER A 42 0.02 -7.50 -9.92
CA SER A 42 0.76 -6.26 -9.59
C SER A 42 1.88 -6.42 -8.56
N LYS A 43 2.34 -7.66 -8.28
CA LYS A 43 3.37 -7.91 -7.26
C LYS A 43 4.68 -7.16 -7.55
N ARG A 44 5.19 -7.25 -8.79
CA ARG A 44 6.40 -6.52 -9.21
C ARG A 44 6.26 -5.01 -9.07
N THR A 45 5.07 -4.48 -9.31
CA THR A 45 4.77 -3.06 -9.12
C THR A 45 4.73 -2.67 -7.64
N PHE A 46 4.25 -3.55 -6.76
CA PHE A 46 4.30 -3.35 -5.31
C PHE A 46 5.74 -3.33 -4.79
N ASP A 47 6.60 -4.20 -5.29
CA ASP A 47 8.02 -4.21 -4.91
C ASP A 47 8.73 -2.93 -5.37
N TYR A 48 8.48 -2.50 -6.61
CA TYR A 48 8.99 -1.23 -7.12
C TYR A 48 8.48 -0.04 -6.30
N LEU A 49 7.19 0.00 -5.97
CA LEU A 49 6.59 1.06 -5.19
C LEU A 49 7.13 1.10 -3.76
N ASP A 50 7.36 -0.06 -3.13
CA ASP A 50 7.99 -0.15 -1.81
C ASP A 50 9.40 0.45 -1.84
N HIS A 51 10.23 0.01 -2.79
CA HIS A 51 11.60 0.51 -2.95
C HIS A 51 11.63 2.02 -3.19
N PHE A 52 10.77 2.50 -4.11
CA PHE A 52 10.65 3.92 -4.41
C PHE A 52 10.22 4.73 -3.18
N ALA A 53 9.17 4.31 -2.49
CA ALA A 53 8.68 5.01 -1.31
C ALA A 53 9.72 4.99 -0.18
N TRP A 54 10.39 3.86 0.04
CA TRP A 54 11.39 3.70 1.08
C TRP A 54 12.57 4.65 0.87
N TRP A 55 13.16 4.69 -0.33
CA TRP A 55 14.24 5.63 -0.63
C TRP A 55 13.83 7.09 -0.51
N ARG A 56 12.59 7.42 -0.85
CA ARG A 56 12.07 8.78 -0.70
C ARG A 56 12.00 9.20 0.76
N VAL A 57 11.49 8.33 1.64
CA VAL A 57 11.43 8.62 3.08
C VAL A 57 12.84 8.67 3.69
N VAL A 58 13.73 7.74 3.33
CA VAL A 58 15.13 7.75 3.78
C VAL A 58 15.86 9.01 3.32
N THR A 59 15.71 9.40 2.05
CA THR A 59 16.30 10.64 1.52
C THR A 59 15.74 11.87 2.24
N TRP A 60 14.44 11.88 2.55
CA TRP A 60 13.82 12.96 3.32
C TRP A 60 14.40 13.06 4.74
N MET A 61 14.59 11.93 5.43
CA MET A 61 15.23 11.87 6.74
C MET A 61 16.69 12.32 6.69
N ARG A 62 17.47 11.80 5.72
CA ARG A 62 18.88 12.17 5.53
C ARG A 62 19.05 13.66 5.23
N LYS A 63 18.12 14.25 4.48
CA LYS A 63 18.03 15.70 4.22
C LYS A 63 17.65 16.54 5.43
N ARG A 64 17.34 15.93 6.57
CA ARG A 64 17.02 16.62 7.82
C ARG A 64 18.11 16.43 8.86
N HIS A 65 18.73 15.25 8.86
CA HIS A 65 19.89 14.92 9.67
C HIS A 65 21.19 15.21 8.91
N HIS A 66 21.39 16.48 8.54
CA HIS A 66 22.63 16.92 7.92
C HIS A 66 23.81 16.70 8.88
N GLY A 67 24.92 16.16 8.35
CA GLY A 67 26.15 15.92 9.12
C GLY A 67 26.31 14.52 9.71
N LEU A 68 25.30 13.64 9.63
CA LEU A 68 25.46 12.25 10.07
C LEU A 68 25.99 11.37 8.93
N ALA A 69 27.04 10.61 9.21
CA ALA A 69 27.50 9.53 8.34
C ALA A 69 26.41 8.48 8.15
N TRP A 70 26.34 7.85 6.97
CA TRP A 70 25.31 6.88 6.63
C TRP A 70 25.24 5.70 7.63
N GLY A 71 26.37 5.19 8.08
CA GLY A 71 26.42 4.09 9.06
C GLY A 71 25.77 4.46 10.41
N VAL A 72 26.04 5.68 10.90
CA VAL A 72 25.45 6.19 12.15
C VAL A 72 23.96 6.43 11.98
N PHE A 73 23.56 7.03 10.85
CA PHE A 73 22.15 7.24 10.51
C PHE A 73 21.39 5.91 10.44
N HIS A 74 21.92 4.92 9.74
CA HIS A 74 21.31 3.61 9.58
C HIS A 74 21.15 2.90 10.93
N ARG A 75 22.21 2.87 11.76
CA ARG A 75 22.17 2.25 13.08
C ARG A 75 21.15 2.91 14.01
N ARG A 76 21.00 4.23 13.95
CA ARG A 76 20.12 4.98 14.85
C ARG A 76 18.65 4.99 14.41
N PHE A 77 18.39 5.15 13.12
CA PHE A 77 17.05 5.44 12.60
C PHE A 77 16.44 4.31 11.77
N LEU A 78 17.23 3.32 11.35
CA LEU A 78 16.80 2.21 10.47
C LEU A 78 17.16 0.83 11.04
N PRO A 79 16.79 0.50 12.29
CA PRO A 79 17.00 -0.85 12.80
C PRO A 79 16.23 -1.86 11.92
N ASN A 80 16.91 -2.95 11.52
CA ASN A 80 16.34 -3.99 10.65
C ASN A 80 15.75 -3.49 9.33
N TRP A 81 16.28 -2.37 8.78
CA TRP A 81 15.76 -1.72 7.55
C TRP A 81 14.31 -1.22 7.66
N GLN A 82 13.78 -1.10 8.88
CA GLN A 82 12.41 -0.63 9.13
C GLN A 82 12.42 0.85 9.54
N ILE A 83 11.63 1.66 8.83
CA ILE A 83 11.40 3.06 9.21
C ILE A 83 10.29 3.09 10.24
N ARG A 84 10.61 3.45 11.48
CA ARG A 84 9.67 3.52 12.60
C ARG A 84 9.88 4.80 13.38
N GLU A 85 8.80 5.52 13.68
CA GLU A 85 8.79 6.59 14.66
C GLU A 85 7.71 6.31 15.70
N GLY A 86 8.13 5.93 16.92
CA GLY A 86 7.25 5.50 17.99
C GLY A 86 6.32 4.37 17.57
N LYS A 87 5.00 4.63 17.62
CA LYS A 87 3.94 3.68 17.27
C LYS A 87 3.70 3.54 15.75
N THR A 88 4.26 4.43 14.93
CA THR A 88 3.99 4.48 13.49
C THR A 88 5.16 3.89 12.71
N ALA A 89 4.94 2.74 12.07
CA ALA A 89 5.87 2.17 11.11
C ALA A 89 5.46 2.51 9.67
N MET A 90 6.43 2.62 8.77
CA MET A 90 6.14 2.75 7.34
C MET A 90 5.43 1.48 6.83
N PHE A 91 4.34 1.68 6.10
CA PHE A 91 3.66 0.60 5.40
C PHE A 91 4.54 0.07 4.26
N ARG A 92 4.65 -1.26 4.14
CA ARG A 92 5.46 -1.92 3.11
C ARG A 92 4.58 -2.55 2.03
N PRO A 93 4.39 -1.90 0.86
CA PRO A 93 3.65 -2.47 -0.27
C PRO A 93 4.10 -3.87 -0.67
N GLN A 94 5.40 -4.16 -0.58
CA GLN A 94 5.94 -5.49 -0.92
C GLN A 94 5.36 -6.63 -0.08
N LYS A 95 4.90 -6.35 1.15
CA LYS A 95 4.32 -7.36 2.05
C LYS A 95 2.85 -7.62 1.77
N VAL A 96 2.23 -6.87 0.87
CA VAL A 96 0.83 -7.10 0.51
C VAL A 96 0.76 -8.35 -0.35
N GLU A 97 -0.08 -9.28 0.08
CA GLU A 97 -0.39 -10.48 -0.67
C GLU A 97 -1.27 -10.13 -1.87
N VAL A 98 -0.86 -10.59 -3.04
CA VAL A 98 -1.61 -10.40 -4.28
C VAL A 98 -2.56 -11.58 -4.40
N THR A 99 -3.82 -11.37 -4.03
CA THR A 99 -4.85 -12.41 -4.11
C THR A 99 -5.39 -12.45 -5.52
N ARG A 100 -4.90 -13.40 -6.32
CA ARG A 100 -5.48 -13.67 -7.64
C ARG A 100 -6.96 -13.98 -7.49
N TYR A 101 -7.78 -13.43 -8.38
CA TYR A 101 -9.19 -13.75 -8.42
C TYR A 101 -9.34 -15.28 -8.55
N ARG A 102 -9.87 -15.91 -7.50
CA ARG A 102 -10.23 -17.31 -7.55
C ARG A 102 -11.49 -17.40 -8.40
N TYR A 103 -11.40 -18.06 -9.55
CA TYR A 103 -12.56 -18.31 -10.39
C TYR A 103 -13.67 -18.93 -9.54
N ARG A 104 -14.76 -18.17 -9.34
CA ARG A 104 -15.89 -18.57 -8.51
C ARG A 104 -16.95 -19.35 -9.30
N GLY A 105 -16.74 -19.51 -10.60
CA GLY A 105 -17.60 -20.27 -11.51
C GLY A 105 -19.06 -19.80 -11.53
N THR A 106 -19.92 -20.70 -11.97
CA THR A 106 -21.39 -20.59 -11.99
C THR A 106 -22.03 -20.69 -10.59
N LYS A 107 -21.24 -20.76 -9.50
CA LYS A 107 -21.74 -20.86 -8.11
C LYS A 107 -22.26 -19.54 -7.53
N ILE A 108 -22.12 -18.43 -8.23
CA ILE A 108 -22.76 -17.18 -7.86
C ILE A 108 -24.19 -17.25 -8.37
N ASN A 109 -25.16 -17.49 -7.48
CA ASN A 109 -26.57 -17.41 -7.84
C ASN A 109 -26.85 -16.03 -8.43
N THR A 110 -27.24 -15.98 -9.71
CA THR A 110 -27.68 -14.75 -10.34
C THR A 110 -29.21 -14.67 -10.22
N PRO A 111 -29.80 -13.47 -10.13
CA PRO A 111 -31.24 -13.32 -9.98
C PRO A 111 -32.05 -13.85 -11.17
N TRP A 112 -31.40 -14.14 -12.30
CA TRP A 112 -32.01 -14.65 -13.53
C TRP A 112 -31.82 -16.16 -13.72
N THR A 113 -31.04 -16.83 -12.86
CA THR A 113 -31.06 -18.29 -12.77
C THR A 113 -32.28 -18.70 -11.96
N ALA A 114 -33.41 -18.91 -12.64
CA ALA A 114 -34.64 -19.40 -12.03
C ALA A 114 -34.34 -20.69 -11.25
N ARG A 115 -34.81 -20.77 -10.00
CA ARG A 115 -34.77 -22.03 -9.27
C ARG A 115 -35.78 -22.97 -9.93
N PRO A 116 -35.50 -24.27 -10.06
CA PRO A 116 -36.44 -25.24 -10.65
C PRO A 116 -37.84 -25.20 -10.01
N THR A 117 -37.94 -24.70 -8.78
CA THR A 117 -39.18 -24.56 -8.01
C THR A 117 -40.08 -23.39 -8.45
N ASP A 118 -39.57 -22.37 -9.14
CA ASP A 118 -40.39 -21.22 -9.61
C ASP A 118 -41.25 -21.56 -10.85
N ILE A 119 -40.97 -22.68 -11.52
CA ILE A 119 -41.64 -23.09 -12.76
C ILE A 119 -42.93 -23.88 -12.48
N THR A 120 -43.25 -24.17 -11.21
CA THR A 120 -44.35 -25.05 -10.80
C THR A 120 -45.45 -24.31 -10.02
N ALA A 121 -45.73 -23.05 -10.37
CA ALA A 121 -46.96 -22.40 -9.92
C ALA A 121 -48.13 -22.91 -10.81
N PRO A 122 -49.14 -23.60 -10.26
CA PRO A 122 -50.27 -24.04 -11.05
C PRO A 122 -51.10 -22.82 -11.48
N VAL A 123 -51.36 -22.73 -12.78
CA VAL A 123 -52.29 -21.77 -13.37
C VAL A 123 -53.69 -22.22 -12.94
N ALA A 124 -54.37 -21.39 -12.16
CA ALA A 124 -55.78 -21.53 -11.81
C ALA A 124 -56.64 -20.68 -12.75
#